data_AF-A0A182EWV2-F1
#
_entry.id   AF-A0A182EWV2-F1
#
_cell.length_a   1.000
_cell.length_b   1.000
_cell.length_c   1.000
_cell.angle_alpha   90.00
_cell.angle_beta   90.00
_cell.angle_gamma   90.00
#
_symmetry.space_group_name_H-M   'P 1'
#
loop_
_entity.id
_entity.type
_entity.pdbx_description
1 polymer ?
#
loop_
_entity_poly.entity_id
_entity_poly.type
_entity_poly.pdbx_seq_one_letter_code
_entity_poly.pdbx_strand_id
1 'polypeptide(L)'
;MDSDAVLFGKNLKKLLDNTSNTFDGYLGCTILLKQPIVRDHLDRYYVNEWQWPGKVFPEYCSGMMIIENVQACEKMSQMIPQLGIHYITGFRIFDVLTGPIAQAAGLQLRNLPGIHPWLPVNDICNSLIFVIHPIEADKLADFYQY
;
A
#
# COMPACT_ATOMS: atom_id res chain seq x y z
N MET A 1 6.71 -3.09 0.93
CA MET A 1 7.01 -2.77 -0.47
C MET A 1 7.26 -4.09 -1.16
N ASP A 2 6.69 -4.27 -2.34
CA ASP A 2 6.85 -5.50 -3.11
C ASP A 2 8.28 -5.61 -3.67
N SER A 3 8.75 -6.85 -3.88
CA SER A 3 10.14 -7.12 -4.30
C SER A 3 10.41 -6.81 -5.78
N ASP A 4 9.36 -6.66 -6.58
CA ASP A 4 9.35 -6.32 -7.99
C ASP A 4 9.07 -4.82 -8.22
N ALA A 5 9.46 -3.97 -7.26
CA ALA A 5 9.36 -2.52 -7.36
C ALA A 5 10.75 -1.86 -7.45
N VAL A 6 10.85 -0.76 -8.20
CA VAL A 6 12.06 0.07 -8.26
C VAL A 6 11.85 1.32 -7.40
N LEU A 7 12.75 1.53 -6.44
CA LEU A 7 12.74 2.66 -5.52
C LEU A 7 13.82 3.69 -5.88
N PHE A 8 13.42 4.92 -6.17
CA PHE A 8 14.34 6.03 -6.41
C PHE A 8 14.72 6.71 -5.08
N GLY A 9 15.76 6.18 -4.43
CA GLY A 9 16.16 6.61 -3.08
C GLY A 9 16.39 8.12 -2.91
N LYS A 10 16.92 8.82 -3.92
CA LYS A 10 17.09 10.29 -3.88
C LYS A 10 15.75 11.03 -3.82
N ASN A 11 14.74 10.57 -4.54
CA ASN A 11 13.41 11.20 -4.56
C ASN A 11 12.64 10.86 -3.28
N LEU A 12 12.75 9.61 -2.79
CA LEU A 12 12.23 9.24 -1.47
C LEU A 12 12.85 10.10 -0.36
N LYS A 13 14.17 10.31 -0.38
CA LYS A 13 14.83 11.18 0.60
C LYS A 13 14.28 12.61 0.57
N LYS A 14 14.08 13.20 -0.61
CA LYS A 14 13.46 14.54 -0.74
C LYS A 14 12.05 14.57 -0.15
N LEU A 15 11.26 13.50 -0.32
CA LEU A 15 9.94 13.38 0.29
C LEU A 15 10.03 13.38 1.82
N LEU A 16 10.93 12.58 2.38
CA LEU A 16 11.09 12.40 3.83
C LEU A 16 11.72 13.61 4.54
N ASP A 17 12.63 14.32 3.87
CA ASP A 17 13.28 15.52 4.41
C ASP A 17 12.32 16.73 4.43
N ASN A 18 11.20 16.67 3.71
CA ASN A 18 10.21 17.73 3.70
C ASN A 18 9.36 17.69 4.98
N THR A 19 9.48 18.73 5.81
CA THR A 19 8.77 18.87 7.10
C THR A 19 7.24 18.92 6.97
N SER A 20 6.68 19.20 5.79
CA SER A 20 5.23 19.08 5.56
C SER A 20 4.75 17.64 5.38
N ASN A 21 5.67 16.69 5.21
CA ASN A 21 5.38 15.26 5.00
C ASN A 21 5.60 14.45 6.28
N THR A 22 5.21 14.98 7.44
CA THR A 22 5.15 14.15 8.65
C THR A 22 4.05 13.10 8.48
N PHE A 23 4.40 11.85 8.77
CA PHE A 23 3.46 10.71 8.79
C PHE A 23 2.82 10.53 10.17
N ASP A 24 2.79 11.58 10.99
CA ASP A 24 2.15 11.52 12.31
C ASP A 24 0.64 11.45 12.15
N GLY A 25 0.06 10.32 12.55
CA GLY A 25 -1.36 10.04 12.36
C GLY A 25 -1.74 9.55 10.96
N TYR A 26 -0.78 9.24 10.08
CA TYR A 26 -1.07 8.85 8.69
C TYR A 26 -0.33 7.60 8.22
N LEU A 27 -0.98 6.85 7.31
CA LEU A 27 -0.36 5.86 6.43
C LEU A 27 -0.28 6.42 5.01
N GLY A 28 0.94 6.63 4.51
CA GLY A 28 1.18 7.10 3.16
C GLY A 28 1.22 5.96 2.15
N CYS A 29 0.37 5.98 1.13
CA CYS A 29 0.29 4.91 0.13
C CYS A 29 -0.45 5.37 -1.14
N THR A 30 -0.64 4.48 -2.12
CA THR A 30 -1.71 4.66 -3.12
C THR A 30 -3.02 4.15 -2.53
N ILE A 31 -4.04 5.01 -2.44
CA ILE A 31 -5.34 4.64 -1.85
C ILE A 31 -6.22 3.99 -2.92
N LEU A 32 -6.75 2.81 -2.61
CA LEU A 32 -7.74 2.10 -3.40
C LEU A 32 -9.13 2.30 -2.81
N LEU A 33 -10.08 2.70 -3.66
CA LEU A 33 -11.43 3.06 -3.28
C LEU A 33 -12.44 2.14 -3.96
N LYS A 34 -13.47 1.72 -3.21
CA LYS A 34 -14.67 1.03 -3.72
C LYS A 34 -14.37 -0.15 -4.64
N GLN A 35 -13.29 -0.88 -4.37
CA GLN A 35 -12.91 -2.04 -5.18
C GLN A 35 -13.99 -3.13 -5.02
N PRO A 36 -14.47 -3.72 -6.13
CA PRO A 36 -15.48 -4.77 -6.06
C PRO A 36 -14.88 -6.03 -5.46
N ILE A 37 -15.70 -6.78 -4.73
CA ILE A 37 -15.26 -8.06 -4.18
C ILE A 37 -15.41 -9.16 -5.22
N VAL A 38 -14.36 -9.95 -5.39
CA VAL A 38 -14.36 -11.09 -6.29
C VAL A 38 -14.89 -12.33 -5.56
N ARG A 39 -15.97 -12.92 -6.09
CA ARG A 39 -16.62 -14.13 -5.55
C ARG A 39 -16.36 -15.40 -6.37
N ASP A 40 -15.54 -15.30 -7.40
CA ASP A 40 -15.07 -16.45 -8.15
C ASP A 40 -13.89 -17.10 -7.42
N HIS A 41 -14.05 -18.35 -6.99
CA HIS A 41 -13.05 -19.10 -6.24
C HIS A 41 -11.77 -19.42 -7.04
N LEU A 42 -11.83 -19.32 -8.37
CA LEU A 42 -10.67 -19.47 -9.25
C LEU A 42 -9.82 -18.20 -9.35
N ASP A 43 -10.36 -17.05 -8.96
CA ASP A 43 -9.63 -15.79 -8.97
C ASP A 43 -8.62 -15.72 -7.81
N ARG A 44 -7.43 -15.18 -8.08
CA ARG A 44 -6.39 -14.98 -7.07
C ARG A 44 -6.85 -14.08 -5.92
N TYR A 45 -7.75 -13.14 -6.19
CA TYR A 45 -8.35 -12.16 -5.28
C TYR A 45 -9.73 -12.57 -4.77
N TYR A 46 -10.10 -13.85 -4.88
CA TYR A 46 -11.33 -14.37 -4.28
C TYR A 46 -11.43 -14.06 -2.79
N VAL A 47 -12.54 -13.49 -2.36
CA VAL A 47 -12.89 -13.34 -0.94
C VAL A 47 -14.26 -13.95 -0.73
N ASN A 48 -14.40 -14.81 0.27
CA ASN A 48 -15.69 -15.42 0.59
C ASN A 48 -16.56 -14.49 1.46
N GLU A 49 -17.87 -14.77 1.55
CA GLU A 49 -18.81 -13.92 2.28
C GLU A 49 -18.53 -13.86 3.78
N TRP A 50 -17.92 -14.90 4.35
CA TRP A 50 -17.55 -14.95 5.78
C TRP A 50 -16.36 -14.04 6.11
N GLN A 51 -15.40 -13.92 5.19
CA GLN A 51 -14.27 -12.99 5.32
C GLN A 51 -14.74 -11.54 5.15
N TRP A 52 -15.64 -11.29 4.20
CA TRP A 52 -16.22 -9.97 4.02
C TRP A 52 -17.62 -10.08 3.42
N PRO A 53 -18.70 -9.70 4.14
CA PRO A 53 -20.08 -9.86 3.65
C PRO A 53 -20.53 -8.75 2.69
N GLY A 54 -19.76 -7.66 2.59
CA GLY A 54 -20.08 -6.53 1.71
C GLY A 54 -19.99 -6.85 0.22
N LYS A 55 -20.30 -5.84 -0.61
CA LYS A 55 -20.12 -5.89 -2.08
C LYS A 55 -18.86 -5.18 -2.57
N VAL A 56 -18.33 -4.29 -1.73
CA VAL A 56 -17.12 -3.50 -2.00
C VAL A 56 -16.21 -3.57 -0.78
N PHE A 57 -14.90 -3.48 -1.04
CA PHE A 57 -13.89 -3.31 -0.02
C PHE A 57 -13.95 -1.90 0.60
N PRO A 58 -13.44 -1.72 1.83
CA PRO A 58 -13.25 -0.39 2.41
C PRO A 58 -12.19 0.39 1.61
N GLU A 59 -11.89 1.61 2.01
CA GLU A 59 -10.70 2.30 1.52
C GLU A 59 -9.47 1.65 2.14
N TYR A 60 -8.44 1.36 1.34
CA TYR A 60 -7.22 0.71 1.82
C TYR A 60 -5.99 1.12 1.01
N CYS A 61 -4.80 0.85 1.55
CA CYS A 61 -3.55 1.05 0.84
C CYS A 61 -3.26 -0.10 -0.13
N SER A 62 -2.93 0.21 -1.38
CA SER A 62 -2.26 -0.75 -2.25
C SER A 62 -0.98 -1.27 -1.56
N GLY A 63 -0.78 -2.60 -1.54
CA GLY A 63 0.34 -3.26 -0.85
C GLY A 63 1.71 -2.96 -1.44
N MET A 64 1.72 -2.40 -2.65
CA MET A 64 2.92 -2.06 -3.40
C MET A 64 3.93 -1.24 -2.57
N MET A 65 3.50 -0.19 -1.86
CA MET A 65 4.32 0.54 -0.90
C MET A 65 3.45 1.30 0.11
N ILE A 66 3.80 1.17 1.39
CA ILE A 66 3.19 1.90 2.50
C ILE A 66 4.34 2.57 3.28
N ILE A 67 4.17 3.85 3.60
CA ILE A 67 5.10 4.65 4.38
C ILE A 67 4.40 5.10 5.66
N GLU A 68 5.02 4.85 6.80
CA GLU A 68 4.52 5.23 8.11
C GLU A 68 5.68 5.57 9.05
N ASN A 69 5.38 6.27 10.15
CA ASN A 69 6.36 6.44 11.21
C ASN A 69 6.26 5.30 12.24
N VAL A 70 7.25 5.21 13.14
CA VAL A 70 7.30 4.16 14.17
C VAL A 70 6.04 4.17 15.05
N GLN A 71 5.52 5.33 15.40
CA GLN A 71 4.34 5.46 16.26
C GLN A 71 3.06 4.94 15.60
N ALA A 72 2.89 5.19 14.30
CA ALA A 72 1.79 4.64 13.51
C ALA A 72 1.89 3.12 13.45
N CYS A 73 3.08 2.58 13.18
CA CYS A 73 3.33 1.15 13.18
C CYS A 73 2.98 0.49 14.53
N GLU A 74 3.39 1.09 15.64
CA GLU A 74 3.06 0.63 16.99
C GLU A 74 1.55 0.61 17.25
N LYS A 75 0.85 1.70 16.91
CA LYS A 75 -0.61 1.78 17.07
C LYS A 75 -1.34 0.71 16.25
N MET A 76 -0.93 0.50 14.99
CA MET A 76 -1.50 -0.56 14.16
C MET A 76 -1.24 -1.95 14.75
N SER A 77 0.00 -2.21 15.18
CA SER A 77 0.40 -3.50 15.77
C SER A 77 -0.45 -3.84 17.01
N GLN A 78 -0.77 -2.85 17.84
CA GLN A 78 -1.65 -3.01 19.00
C GLN A 78 -3.10 -3.35 18.63
N MET A 79 -3.58 -2.94 17.45
CA MET A 79 -4.95 -3.22 16.99
C MET A 79 -5.12 -4.62 16.39
N ILE A 80 -4.07 -5.18 15.80
CA ILE A 80 -4.11 -6.53 15.20
C ILE A 80 -4.69 -7.60 16.15
N PRO A 81 -4.25 -7.75 17.41
CA PRO A 81 -4.85 -8.73 18.32
C PRO A 81 -6.30 -8.40 18.69
N GLN A 82 -6.66 -7.12 18.79
CA GLN A 82 -8.02 -6.68 19.15
C GLN A 82 -9.04 -6.99 18.05
N LEU A 83 -8.62 -6.87 16.79
CA LEU A 83 -9.42 -7.18 15.61
C LEU A 83 -9.46 -8.69 15.30
N GLY A 84 -8.66 -9.50 16.02
CA GLY A 84 -8.60 -10.94 15.86
C GLY A 84 -7.50 -11.38 14.89
N ILE A 85 -6.40 -11.91 15.45
CA ILE A 85 -5.24 -12.33 14.67
C ILE A 85 -5.57 -13.41 13.63
N HIS A 86 -6.51 -14.30 13.92
CA HIS A 86 -6.96 -15.33 12.96
C HIS A 86 -7.71 -14.74 11.78
N TYR A 87 -8.52 -13.70 12.02
CA TYR A 87 -9.21 -13.00 10.94
C TYR A 87 -8.20 -12.27 10.06
N ILE A 88 -7.26 -11.54 10.67
CA ILE A 88 -6.25 -10.76 9.93
C ILE A 88 -5.34 -11.65 9.10
N THR A 89 -4.77 -12.70 9.72
CA THR A 89 -3.84 -13.61 9.02
C THR A 89 -4.56 -14.56 8.06
N GLY A 90 -5.85 -14.82 8.27
CA GLY A 90 -6.69 -15.64 7.38
C GLY A 90 -7.32 -14.86 6.23
N PHE A 91 -7.20 -13.52 6.18
CA PHE A 91 -7.74 -12.73 5.09
C PHE A 91 -6.84 -12.81 3.87
N ARG A 92 -7.39 -13.22 2.72
CA ARG A 92 -6.59 -13.59 1.53
C ARG A 92 -5.84 -12.41 0.90
N ILE A 93 -6.36 -11.19 1.05
CA ILE A 93 -5.79 -9.97 0.49
C ILE A 93 -5.40 -9.04 1.65
N PHE A 94 -4.17 -9.17 2.14
CA PHE A 94 -3.72 -8.43 3.32
C PHE A 94 -3.88 -6.91 3.18
N ASP A 95 -3.60 -6.37 1.99
CA ASP A 95 -3.73 -4.95 1.66
C ASP A 95 -5.08 -4.37 2.07
N VAL A 96 -6.17 -5.12 1.86
CA VAL A 96 -7.54 -4.69 2.19
C VAL A 96 -7.69 -4.37 3.68
N LEU A 97 -6.93 -5.06 4.54
CA LEU A 97 -6.99 -4.86 5.98
C LEU A 97 -6.22 -3.63 6.46
N THR A 98 -5.33 -3.06 5.65
CA THR A 98 -4.57 -1.86 6.03
C THR A 98 -5.48 -0.69 6.39
N GLY A 99 -6.58 -0.51 5.65
CA GLY A 99 -7.58 0.52 5.92
C GLY A 99 -8.28 0.34 7.28
N PRO A 100 -8.99 -0.78 7.50
CA PRO A 100 -9.63 -1.06 8.79
C PRO A 100 -8.68 -1.04 9.99
N ILE A 101 -7.45 -1.57 9.85
CA ILE A 101 -6.45 -1.55 10.93
C ILE A 101 -6.01 -0.11 11.22
N ALA A 102 -5.73 0.69 10.19
CA ALA A 102 -5.38 2.10 10.35
C ALA A 102 -6.53 2.89 11.02
N GLN A 103 -7.77 2.67 10.58
CA GLN A 103 -8.95 3.31 11.17
C GLN A 103 -9.11 2.95 12.66
N ALA A 104 -8.98 1.66 13.00
CA ALA A 104 -9.03 1.21 14.40
C ALA A 104 -7.90 1.83 15.24
N ALA A 105 -6.73 2.05 14.64
CA ALA A 105 -5.58 2.70 15.27
C ALA A 105 -5.70 4.23 15.37
N GLY A 106 -6.80 4.83 14.88
CA GLY A 106 -7.00 6.28 14.83
C GLY A 106 -6.11 6.99 13.81
N LEU A 107 -5.67 6.28 12.78
CA LEU A 107 -4.82 6.79 11.69
C LEU A 107 -5.67 7.08 10.45
N GLN A 108 -5.18 7.97 9.59
CA GLN A 108 -5.80 8.29 8.30
C GLN A 108 -4.93 7.82 7.14
N LEU A 109 -5.55 7.39 6.05
CA LEU A 109 -4.81 7.11 4.82
C LEU A 109 -4.48 8.43 4.11
N ARG A 110 -3.26 8.52 3.59
CA ARG A 110 -2.77 9.68 2.82
C ARG A 110 -2.26 9.21 1.47
N ASN A 111 -2.83 9.73 0.39
CA ASN A 111 -2.36 9.42 -0.94
C ASN A 111 -0.97 10.03 -1.17
N LEU A 112 -0.04 9.22 -1.69
CA LEU A 112 1.30 9.67 -2.08
C LEU A 112 1.45 9.58 -3.60
N PRO A 113 1.31 10.70 -4.34
CA PRO A 113 1.31 10.69 -5.81
C PRO A 113 2.59 10.18 -6.47
N GLY A 114 3.72 10.13 -5.75
CA GLY A 114 4.98 9.59 -6.25
C GLY A 114 5.09 8.07 -6.22
N ILE A 115 4.02 7.38 -5.77
CA ILE A 115 3.88 5.93 -5.83
C ILE A 115 3.11 5.58 -7.11
N HIS A 116 3.75 4.82 -7.99
CA HIS A 116 3.13 4.31 -9.21
C HIS A 116 3.02 2.79 -9.15
N PRO A 117 1.87 2.24 -8.69
CA PRO A 117 1.72 0.80 -8.49
C PRO A 117 1.33 0.04 -9.76
N TRP A 118 1.09 0.73 -10.88
CA TRP A 118 0.77 0.12 -12.18
C TRP A 118 1.53 0.80 -13.32
N LEU A 119 1.84 -0.01 -14.34
CA LEU A 119 2.35 0.45 -15.62
C LEU A 119 1.22 0.80 -16.61
N PRO A 120 1.48 1.63 -17.64
CA PRO A 120 2.76 2.29 -17.94
C PRO A 120 3.00 3.56 -17.13
N VAL A 121 4.28 3.90 -16.91
CA VAL A 121 4.71 5.21 -16.40
C VAL A 121 5.31 6.00 -17.55
N ASN A 122 4.70 7.13 -17.90
CA ASN A 122 5.06 7.90 -19.11
C ASN A 122 6.35 8.71 -18.97
N ASP A 123 6.67 9.18 -17.77
CA ASP A 123 7.86 10.00 -17.49
C ASP A 123 8.58 9.47 -16.25
N ILE A 124 9.45 8.48 -16.45
CA ILE A 124 10.27 7.89 -15.38
C ILE A 124 11.29 8.88 -14.79
N CYS A 125 11.59 9.96 -15.50
CA CYS A 125 12.54 10.99 -15.07
C CYS A 125 11.89 12.03 -14.13
N ASN A 126 10.57 11.96 -13.92
CA ASN A 126 9.86 12.86 -13.04
C ASN A 126 10.38 12.72 -11.59
N SER A 127 10.99 13.80 -11.10
CA SER A 127 11.61 13.84 -9.77
C SER A 127 10.65 13.67 -8.58
N LEU A 128 9.34 13.70 -8.80
CA LEU A 128 8.30 13.40 -7.81
C LEU A 128 8.05 11.90 -7.66
N ILE A 129 8.40 11.09 -8.67
CA ILE A 129 8.26 9.64 -8.63
C ILE A 129 9.38 9.09 -7.76
N PHE A 130 9.01 8.38 -6.71
CA PHE A 130 9.99 7.70 -5.86
C PHE A 130 9.85 6.19 -5.88
N VAL A 131 8.78 5.64 -6.47
CA VAL A 131 8.66 4.20 -6.64
C VAL A 131 7.76 3.82 -7.82
N ILE A 132 8.13 2.76 -8.55
CA ILE A 132 7.38 2.19 -9.68
C ILE A 132 7.23 0.68 -9.49
N HIS A 133 6.05 0.14 -9.82
CA HIS A 133 5.73 -1.30 -9.80
C HIS A 133 4.71 -1.63 -10.91
N PRO A 134 4.71 -2.89 -11.42
CA PRO A 134 5.75 -3.90 -11.25
C PRO A 134 6.89 -3.68 -12.25
N ILE A 135 8.09 -4.16 -11.93
CA ILE A 135 9.26 -4.19 -12.82
C ILE A 135 9.74 -5.63 -12.94
N GLU A 136 9.83 -6.12 -14.18
CA GLU A 136 10.40 -7.43 -14.47
C GLU A 136 11.92 -7.39 -14.22
N ALA A 137 12.48 -8.49 -13.69
CA ALA A 137 13.88 -8.54 -13.26
C ALA A 137 14.88 -8.27 -14.39
N ASP A 138 14.56 -8.68 -15.62
CA ASP A 138 15.37 -8.43 -16.82
C ASP A 138 15.33 -6.96 -17.27
N LYS A 139 14.24 -6.25 -16.96
CA LYS A 139 14.07 -4.80 -17.23
C LYS A 139 14.69 -3.90 -16.16
N LEU A 140 15.10 -4.45 -15.03
CA LEU A 140 15.73 -3.68 -13.96
C LEU A 140 17.04 -3.01 -14.42
N ALA A 141 17.80 -3.68 -15.30
CA ALA A 141 19.06 -3.15 -15.83
C ALA A 141 18.87 -1.86 -16.63
N ASP A 142 17.73 -1.69 -17.29
CA ASP A 142 17.43 -0.51 -18.11
C ASP A 142 17.31 0.77 -17.27
N PHE A 143 16.98 0.64 -15.97
CA PHE A 143 16.92 1.78 -15.04
C PHE A 143 18.30 2.27 -14.58
N TYR A 144 19.36 1.48 -14.74
CA TYR A 144 20.73 1.84 -14.35
C TYR A 144 21.55 2.42 -15.51
N GLN A 145 21.04 2.39 -16.73
CA GLN A 145 21.72 2.90 -17.92
C GLN A 145 21.44 4.40 -18.19
N TYR A 146 20.62 5.05 -17.35
CA TYR A 146 20.31 6.49 -17.36
C TYR A 146 20.85 7.17 -16.09
#